data_AF-A0A7Y9L8E5-F1
#
_entry.id   AF-A0A7Y9L8E5-F1
#
_cell.length_a   1.000
_cell.length_b   1.000
_cell.length_c   1.000
_cell.angle_alpha   90.00
_cell.angle_beta   90.00
_cell.angle_gamma   90.00
#
_symmetry.space_group_name_H-M   'P 1'
#
loop_
_entity.id
_entity.type
_entity.pdbx_description
1 polymer ?
#
loop_
_entity_poly.entity_id
_entity_poly.type
_entity_poly.pdbx_seq_one_letter_code
_entity_poly.pdbx_strand_id
1 'polypeptide(L)'
;MAESETSLSYSDRMQNIIADPELQVLDQKYEPYLDLHQTENLMDACDIIPNPSTEPVTGKLIWKEGYDYPIEIKRDIITLYNRHFVD
;
A
#
# COMPACT_ATOMS: atom_id res chain seq x y z
N MET A 1 -25.97 22.15 7.32
CA MET A 1 -25.05 21.83 6.22
C MET A 1 -24.03 20.89 6.83
N ALA A 2 -24.34 19.60 6.83
CA ALA A 2 -23.55 18.59 7.53
C ALA A 2 -22.76 17.79 6.49
N GLU A 3 -21.46 17.66 6.80
CA GLU A 3 -20.59 16.55 6.46
C GLU A 3 -20.19 16.42 4.99
N SER A 4 -19.12 17.17 4.66
CA SER A 4 -18.23 16.85 3.55
C SER A 4 -17.49 15.53 3.85
N GLU A 5 -18.19 14.40 3.79
CA GLU A 5 -17.54 13.10 3.61
C GLU A 5 -17.17 12.99 2.13
N THR A 6 -16.09 13.66 1.73
CA THR A 6 -15.43 13.34 0.47
C THR A 6 -14.88 11.93 0.62
N SER A 7 -15.68 10.93 0.25
CA SER A 7 -15.24 9.56 0.07
C SER A 7 -14.16 9.56 -1.01
N LEU A 8 -12.90 9.76 -0.60
CA LEU A 8 -11.75 9.71 -1.49
C LEU A 8 -11.83 8.39 -2.26
N SER A 9 -11.83 8.50 -3.58
CA SER A 9 -11.89 7.33 -4.45
C SER A 9 -10.69 6.42 -4.17
N TYR A 10 -10.81 5.13 -4.46
CA TYR A 10 -9.73 4.16 -4.28
C TYR A 10 -8.40 4.66 -4.90
N SER A 11 -8.48 5.22 -6.11
CA SER A 11 -7.34 5.79 -6.82
C SER A 11 -6.71 6.98 -6.08
N ASP A 12 -7.54 7.85 -5.49
CA ASP A 12 -7.09 9.01 -4.71
C ASP A 12 -6.36 8.57 -3.42
N ARG A 13 -6.94 7.61 -2.70
CA ARG A 13 -6.30 7.00 -1.51
C ARG A 13 -4.98 6.32 -1.87
N MET A 14 -4.92 5.66 -3.02
CA MET A 14 -3.70 4.99 -3.48
C MET A 14 -2.61 6.01 -3.85
N GLN A 15 -2.98 7.14 -4.49
CA GLN A 15 -2.05 8.26 -4.70
C GLN A 15 -1.57 8.86 -3.38
N ASN A 16 -2.44 8.96 -2.37
CA ASN A 16 -2.06 9.42 -1.03
C ASN A 16 -1.07 8.46 -0.35
N ILE A 17 -1.21 7.14 -0.52
CA ILE A 17 -0.20 6.17 -0.05
C ILE A 17 1.13 6.35 -0.77
N ILE A 18 1.11 6.52 -2.10
CA ILE A 18 2.34 6.69 -2.90
C ILE A 18 3.06 8.01 -2.52
N ALA A 19 2.29 9.04 -2.22
CA ALA A 19 2.79 10.33 -1.75
C ALA A 19 3.12 10.33 -0.24
N ASP A 20 2.84 9.25 0.49
CA ASP A 20 3.03 9.20 1.93
C ASP A 20 4.53 9.13 2.27
N PRO A 21 5.04 10.02 3.13
CA PRO A 21 6.45 9.98 3.53
C PRO A 21 6.82 8.70 4.28
N GLU A 22 5.87 8.01 4.93
CA GLU A 22 6.13 6.70 5.52
C GLU A 22 6.48 5.67 4.45
N LEU A 23 5.87 5.74 3.25
CA LEU A 23 6.25 4.84 2.17
C LEU A 23 7.72 5.03 1.80
N GLN A 24 8.20 6.28 1.68
CA GLN A 24 9.61 6.57 1.41
C GLN A 24 10.54 6.06 2.53
N VAL A 25 10.12 6.18 3.80
CA VAL A 25 10.89 5.67 4.94
C VAL A 25 10.97 4.14 4.88
N LEU A 26 9.88 3.47 4.54
CA LEU A 26 9.85 2.02 4.36
C LEU A 26 10.72 1.61 3.16
N ASP A 27 10.65 2.35 2.06
CA ASP A 27 11.44 2.08 0.86
C ASP A 27 12.94 2.15 1.17
N GLN A 28 13.39 3.19 1.87
CA GLN A 28 14.78 3.30 2.34
C GLN A 28 15.16 2.22 3.36
N LYS A 29 14.26 1.89 4.29
CA LYS A 29 14.48 0.84 5.30
C LYS A 29 14.67 -0.53 4.64
N TYR A 30 13.95 -0.78 3.55
CA TYR A 30 13.92 -2.06 2.85
C TYR A 30 14.63 -2.04 1.50
N GLU A 31 15.33 -0.95 1.16
CA GLU A 31 16.18 -0.79 -0.01
C GLU A 31 17.08 -2.01 -0.28
N PRO A 32 17.79 -2.61 0.71
CA PRO A 32 18.60 -3.80 0.43
C PRO A 32 17.78 -5.02 -0.01
N TYR A 33 16.51 -5.14 0.39
CA TYR A 33 15.61 -6.21 -0.05
C TYR A 33 15.01 -5.91 -1.41
N LEU A 34 14.69 -4.64 -1.67
CA LEU A 34 14.22 -4.18 -2.98
C LEU A 34 15.28 -4.40 -4.05
N ASP A 35 16.53 -4.03 -3.77
CA ASP A 35 17.68 -4.23 -4.68
C ASP A 35 17.94 -5.72 -4.95
N LEU A 36 17.90 -6.57 -3.91
CA LEU A 36 18.03 -8.02 -4.03
C LEU A 36 16.97 -8.62 -4.99
N HIS A 37 15.78 -8.04 -4.98
CA HIS A 37 14.63 -8.49 -5.74
C HIS A 37 14.44 -7.73 -7.06
N GLN A 38 15.35 -6.81 -7.39
CA GLN A 38 15.27 -5.93 -8.56
C GLN A 38 13.94 -5.18 -8.63
N THR A 39 13.41 -4.81 -7.46
CA THR A 39 12.15 -4.11 -7.30
C THR A 39 12.45 -2.62 -7.11
N GLU A 40 11.86 -1.75 -7.91
CA GLU A 40 12.16 -0.31 -7.81
C GLU A 40 11.56 0.35 -6.56
N ASN A 41 10.42 -0.14 -6.06
CA ASN A 41 9.76 0.37 -4.86
C ASN A 41 8.94 -0.73 -4.17
N LEU A 42 8.60 -0.54 -2.90
CA LEU A 42 7.69 -1.42 -2.15
C LEU A 42 6.30 -1.56 -2.79
N MET A 43 5.82 -0.54 -3.50
CA MET A 43 4.59 -0.64 -4.28
C MET A 43 4.74 -1.56 -5.49
N ASP A 44 5.94 -1.75 -6.03
CA ASP A 44 6.17 -2.69 -7.13
C ASP A 44 6.30 -4.14 -6.62
N ALA A 45 6.66 -4.31 -5.34
CA ALA A 45 6.69 -5.60 -4.66
C ALA A 45 5.30 -6.25 -4.51
N CYS A 46 4.23 -5.46 -4.56
CA CYS A 46 2.87 -5.92 -4.32
C CYS A 46 1.85 -5.25 -5.25
N ASP A 47 0.98 -6.06 -5.85
CA ASP A 47 -0.18 -5.58 -6.59
C ASP A 47 -1.32 -5.25 -5.61
N ILE A 48 -1.95 -4.10 -5.76
CA ILE A 48 -3.13 -3.76 -4.95
C ILE A 48 -4.37 -3.88 -5.82
N ILE A 49 -5.15 -4.93 -5.58
CA ILE A 49 -6.37 -5.20 -6.33
C ILE A 49 -7.55 -4.59 -5.58
N PRO A 50 -8.27 -3.60 -6.15
CA PRO A 50 -9.47 -3.05 -5.52
C PRO A 50 -10.51 -4.15 -5.34
N ASN A 51 -11.17 -4.17 -4.19
CA ASN A 51 -12.25 -5.12 -3.94
C ASN A 51 -13.48 -4.68 -4.76
N PRO A 52 -14.00 -5.52 -5.68
CA PRO A 52 -15.13 -5.14 -6.54
C PRO A 52 -16.48 -5.10 -5.81
N SER A 53 -16.54 -5.57 -4.56
CA SER A 53 -17.77 -5.56 -3.77
C SER A 53 -18.07 -4.18 -3.23
N THR A 54 -19.30 -3.75 -3.49
CA THR A 54 -19.95 -2.52 -3.02
C THR A 54 -19.80 -2.36 -1.50
N GLU A 55 -18.78 -1.61 -1.09
CA GLU A 55 -18.33 -1.35 0.28
C GLU A 55 -17.46 -2.45 0.92
N PRO A 56 -16.30 -2.10 1.54
CA PRO A 56 -15.68 -0.78 1.68
C PRO A 56 -14.66 -0.46 0.56
N VAL A 57 -14.26 0.82 0.45
CA VAL A 57 -13.18 1.31 -0.44
C VAL A 57 -11.86 0.69 0.01
N THR A 58 -11.67 -0.60 -0.21
CA THR A 58 -10.52 -1.38 0.25
C THR A 58 -10.03 -2.27 -0.89
N GLY A 59 -8.78 -2.67 -0.82
CA GLY A 59 -8.11 -3.48 -1.81
C GLY A 59 -7.29 -4.56 -1.13
N LYS A 60 -7.02 -5.62 -1.88
CA LYS A 60 -6.17 -6.73 -1.46
C LYS A 60 -4.75 -6.46 -1.93
N LEU A 61 -3.81 -6.45 -0.99
CA LEU A 61 -2.38 -6.50 -1.26
C LEU A 61 -1.99 -7.92 -1.67
N ILE A 62 -1.61 -8.09 -2.93
CA ILE A 62 -1.14 -9.32 -3.53
C ILE A 62 0.37 -9.20 -3.74
N TRP A 63 1.14 -9.93 -2.94
CA TRP A 63 2.59 -9.96 -3.08
C TRP A 63 2.96 -10.75 -4.35
N LYS A 64 3.87 -10.21 -5.16
CA LYS A 64 4.38 -10.93 -6.33
C LYS A 64 5.07 -12.22 -5.87
N GLU A 65 4.73 -13.34 -6.51
CA GLU A 65 5.33 -14.65 -6.22
C GLU A 65 6.82 -14.66 -6.63
N GLY A 66 7.68 -15.26 -5.81
CA GLY A 66 9.14 -15.32 -6.05
C GLY A 66 9.96 -14.34 -5.21
N TYR A 67 9.32 -13.46 -4.45
CA TYR A 67 9.99 -12.57 -3.52
C TYR A 67 9.77 -12.99 -2.07
N ASP A 68 10.85 -13.38 -1.39
CA ASP A 68 10.86 -13.77 0.01
C ASP A 68 10.94 -12.53 0.91
N TYR A 69 9.96 -11.62 0.75
CA TYR A 69 9.92 -10.41 1.57
C TYR A 69 9.67 -10.80 3.04
N PRO A 70 10.50 -10.30 3.97
CA PRO A 70 10.28 -10.53 5.39
C PRO A 70 8.89 -10.08 5.82
N ILE A 71 8.33 -10.77 6.81
CA ILE A 71 7.00 -10.48 7.36
C ILE A 71 6.87 -9.03 7.86
N GLU A 72 7.99 -8.42 8.23
CA GLU A 72 8.07 -7.02 8.65
C GLU A 72 7.68 -6.05 7.53
N ILE A 73 8.20 -6.25 6.30
CA ILE A 73 7.80 -5.48 5.11
C ILE A 73 6.30 -5.60 4.90
N LYS A 74 5.80 -6.84 4.95
CA LYS A 74 4.38 -7.11 4.71
C LYS A 74 3.51 -6.40 5.74
N ARG A 75 3.89 -6.49 7.00
CA ARG A 75 3.19 -5.85 8.10
C ARG A 75 3.24 -4.32 8.01
N ASP A 76 4.38 -3.73 7.67
CA ASP A 76 4.54 -2.29 7.56
C ASP A 76 3.68 -1.73 6.40
N ILE A 77 3.72 -2.34 5.21
CA ILE A 77 2.84 -1.93 4.09
C ILE A 77 1.37 -2.11 4.44
N ILE A 78 0.99 -3.24 5.05
CA ILE A 78 -0.41 -3.47 5.48
C ILE A 78 -0.83 -2.42 6.51
N THR A 79 0.05 -2.02 7.41
CA THR A 79 -0.26 -0.99 8.42
C THR A 79 -0.46 0.37 7.77
N LEU A 80 0.42 0.75 6.85
CA LEU A 80 0.28 1.97 6.05
C LEU A 80 -1.03 1.95 5.25
N TYR A 81 -1.29 0.84 4.56
CA TYR A 81 -2.50 0.64 3.78
C TYR A 81 -3.78 0.78 4.61
N ASN A 82 -3.84 0.13 5.78
CA ASN A 82 -5.00 0.23 6.65
C ASN A 82 -5.24 1.66 7.15
N ARG A 83 -4.20 2.46 7.42
CA ARG A 83 -4.40 3.87 7.81
C ARG A 83 -5.09 4.72 6.74
N HIS A 84 -4.88 4.39 5.47
CA HIS A 84 -5.44 5.15 4.34
C HIS A 84 -6.79 4.60 3.87
N PHE A 85 -7.09 3.33 4.13
CA PHE A 85 -8.27 2.63 3.59
C PHE A 85 -9.29 2.17 4.63
N VAL A 86 -8.91 2.08 5.91
CA VAL A 86 -9.79 1.74 7.03
C VAL A 86 -9.87 2.97 7.93
N ASP A 87 -10.86 3.82 7.67
CA ASP A 87 -11.31 4.85 8.61
C ASP A 87 -12.39 4.24 9.53
#